data_AF-A0A1C7P638-F1
#
_entry.id   AF-A0A1C7P638-F1
#
_cell.length_a   1.000
_cell.length_b   1.000
_cell.length_c   1.000
_cell.angle_alpha   90.00
_cell.angle_beta   90.00
_cell.angle_gamma   90.00
#
_symmetry.space_group_name_H-M   'P 1'
#
loop_
_entity.id
_entity.type
_entity.pdbx_description
1 polymer ?
#
loop_
_entity_poly.entity_id
_entity_poly.type
_entity_poly.pdbx_seq_one_letter_code
_entity_poly.pdbx_strand_id
1 'polypeptide(L)' 'MCLISAEGLKVKGIDFSKTQLWRLTKAGRFPRPVAIGFKRRAWVEAEVDAWIMERIEERDAH' A
#
# COMPACT_ATOMS: atom_id res chain seq x y z
N MET A 1 -11.63 11.49 -2.26
CA MET A 1 -11.18 10.14 -1.82
C MET A 1 -10.48 9.50 -3.01
N CYS A 2 -9.15 9.65 -3.09
CA CYS A 2 -8.35 9.16 -4.22
C CYS A 2 -7.92 7.72 -3.97
N LEU A 3 -8.06 6.90 -5.00
CA LEU A 3 -7.66 5.50 -5.01
C LEU A 3 -6.45 5.36 -5.92
N ILE A 4 -5.38 4.80 -5.39
CA ILE A 4 -4.15 4.57 -6.14
C ILE A 4 -4.07 3.13 -6.59
N SER A 5 -3.79 2.92 -7.88
CA SER A 5 -3.49 1.59 -8.41
C SER A 5 -2.05 1.19 -8.08
N ALA A 6 -1.65 -0.04 -8.43
CA ALA A 6 -0.29 -0.53 -8.23
C ALA A 6 0.79 0.38 -8.85
N GLU A 7 0.46 1.13 -9.91
CA GLU A 7 1.35 2.13 -10.49
C GLU A 7 1.51 3.38 -9.61
N GLY A 8 0.43 3.84 -8.95
CA GLY A 8 0.49 4.96 -8.01
C GLY A 8 1.32 4.66 -6.76
N LEU A 9 1.38 3.38 -6.36
CA LEU A 9 2.26 2.91 -5.29
C LEU A 9 3.75 3.12 -5.64
N LYS A 10 4.14 2.89 -6.90
CA LYS A 10 5.53 3.12 -7.36
C LYS A 10 5.92 4.59 -7.24
N VAL A 11 4.99 5.50 -7.58
CA VAL A 11 5.21 6.96 -7.46
C VAL A 11 5.47 7.37 -6.02
N LYS A 12 4.84 6.70 -5.05
CA LYS A 12 5.07 6.89 -3.61
C LYS A 12 6.34 6.19 -3.08
N GLY A 13 7.15 5.57 -3.96
CA GLY A 13 8.37 4.86 -3.59
C GLY A 13 8.16 3.40 -3.18
N ILE A 14 6.95 2.86 -3.34
CA ILE A 14 6.63 1.47 -3.01
C ILE A 14 6.72 0.62 -4.28
N ASP A 15 7.91 0.08 -4.55
CA ASP A 15 8.11 -0.90 -5.61
C ASP A 15 8.02 -2.33 -5.05
N PHE A 16 6.79 -2.81 -4.89
CA PHE A 16 6.55 -4.20 -4.51
C PHE A 16 6.02 -5.01 -5.68
N SER A 17 6.55 -6.22 -5.83
CA SER A 17 5.96 -7.21 -6.73
C SER A 17 4.55 -7.60 -6.27
N LYS A 18 3.68 -8.00 -7.20
CA LYS A 18 2.29 -8.43 -6.89
C LYS A 18 2.25 -9.48 -5.77
N THR A 19 3.17 -10.44 -5.79
CA THR A 19 3.30 -11.49 -4.77
C THR A 19 3.69 -10.92 -3.40
N GLN A 20 4.56 -9.90 -3.38
CA GLN A 20 5.01 -9.27 -2.16
C GLN A 20 3.90 -8.44 -1.52
N LEU A 21 3.17 -7.66 -2.33
CA LEU A 21 1.94 -6.98 -1.90
C LEU A 21 0.93 -7.95 -1.28
N TRP A 22 0.71 -9.10 -1.91
CA TRP A 22 -0.16 -10.12 -1.36
C TRP A 22 0.33 -10.70 -0.04
N ARG A 23 1.63 -11.01 0.06
CA ARG A 23 2.24 -11.51 1.30
C ARG A 23 2.12 -10.48 2.43
N LEU A 24 2.39 -9.21 2.16
CA LEU A 24 2.30 -8.13 3.14
C LEU A 24 0.85 -7.87 3.57
N THR A 25 -0.08 -7.86 2.60
CA THR A 25 -1.52 -7.76 2.87
C THR A 25 -1.97 -8.92 3.76
N LYS A 26 -1.55 -10.16 3.45
CA LYS A 26 -1.86 -11.36 4.25
C LYS A 26 -1.22 -11.30 5.64
N ALA A 27 -0.02 -10.75 5.75
CA ALA A 27 0.68 -10.54 7.01
C ALA A 27 0.12 -9.36 7.83
N GLY A 28 -0.87 -8.61 7.32
CA GLY A 28 -1.40 -7.42 7.98
C GLY A 28 -0.40 -6.25 8.02
N ARG A 29 0.68 -6.32 7.24
CA ARG A 29 1.76 -5.33 7.18
C ARG A 29 1.58 -4.33 6.04
N PHE A 30 0.47 -4.37 5.31
CA PHE A 30 0.17 -3.45 4.22
C PHE A 30 -1.34 -3.22 4.14
N PRO A 31 -1.79 -2.00 3.78
CA PRO A 31 -3.21 -1.70 3.67
C PRO A 31 -3.93 -2.62 2.70
N ARG A 32 -5.19 -2.94 3.02
CA ARG A 32 -5.96 -3.91 2.25
C ARG A 32 -6.36 -3.29 0.91
N PRO A 33 -6.17 -4.01 -0.21
CA PRO A 33 -6.64 -3.53 -1.49
C PRO A 33 -8.17 -3.49 -1.53
N VAL A 34 -8.71 -2.39 -2.04
CA VAL A 34 -10.10 -2.23 -2.42
C VAL A 34 -10.30 -2.78 -3.85
N ALA A 35 -11.27 -3.66 -4.02
CA ALA A 35 -11.65 -4.17 -5.33
C ALA A 35 -12.52 -3.12 -6.06
N ILE A 36 -11.92 -2.41 -7.02
CA ILE A 36 -12.62 -1.39 -7.83
C ILE A 36 -13.31 -2.04 -9.05
N GLY A 37 -12.91 -3.26 -9.41
CA GLY A 37 -13.56 -4.02 -10.48
C GLY A 37 -13.03 -5.45 -10.60
N PHE A 38 -13.47 -6.16 -11.64
CA PHE A 38 -13.25 -7.61 -11.82
C PHE A 38 -11.80 -8.09 -11.65
N LYS A 39 -10.82 -7.30 -12.10
CA LYS A 39 -9.38 -7.62 -11.97
C LYS A 39 -8.54 -6.46 -11.44
N ARG A 40 -9.19 -5.35 -11.03
CA ARG A 40 -8.48 -4.15 -10.57
C ARG A 40 -8.57 -4.03 -9.06
N ARG A 41 -7.40 -3.98 -8.44
CA ARG A 41 -7.22 -3.66 -7.03
C ARG A 41 -6.58 -2.30 -6.94
N ALA A 42 -7.16 -1.44 -6.13
CA ALA A 42 -6.61 -0.15 -5.77
C ALA A 42 -6.46 -0.07 -4.26
N TRP A 43 -5.63 0.84 -3.80
CA TRP A 43 -5.44 1.14 -2.39
C TRP A 43 -5.96 2.55 -2.11
N VAL A 44 -6.47 2.77 -0.92
CA VAL A 44 -6.82 4.12 -0.49
C VAL A 44 -5.53 4.89 -0.29
N GLU A 45 -5.39 6.02 -0.98
CA GLU A 45 -4.18 6.85 -0.89
C GLU A 45 -3.85 7.22 0.56
N ALA A 46 -4.86 7.62 1.33
CA ALA A 46 -4.71 7.99 2.72
C ALA A 46 -4.20 6.82 3.60
N GLU A 47 -4.65 5.58 3.35
CA GLU A 47 -4.15 4.42 4.09
C GLU A 47 -2.69 4.10 3.76
N VAL A 48 -2.31 4.27 2.49
CA VAL A 48 -0.92 4.07 2.06
C VAL A 48 -0.02 5.16 2.63
N ASP A 49 -0.47 6.42 2.63
CA ASP A 49 0.27 7.54 3.19
C ASP A 49 0.49 7.37 4.70
N ALA A 50 -0.57 7.02 5.43
CA ALA A 50 -0.50 6.69 6.85
C ALA A 50 0.45 5.52 7.13
N TRP A 51 0.40 4.47 6.31
CA TRP A 51 1.32 3.33 6.44
C TRP A 51 2.78 3.74 6.21
N ILE A 52 3.06 4.59 5.22
CA ILE A 52 4.42 5.09 4.98
C ILE A 52 4.88 5.92 6.20
N MET A 53 4.04 6.81 6.71
CA MET A 53 4.36 7.62 7.88
C MET A 53 4.66 6.75 9.11
N GLU A 54 3.81 5.77 9.42
CA GLU A 54 4.02 4.84 10.53
C GLU A 54 5.38 4.11 10.42
N ARG A 55 5.76 3.66 9.21
CA ARG A 55 7.06 3.01 8.96
C ARG A 55 8.25 3.96 9.07
N ILE A 56 8.08 5.24 8.73
CA ILE A 56 9.08 6.28 8.92
C ILE A 56 9.25 6.56 10.41
N GLU A 57 8.15 6.75 11.14
CA GLU A 57 8.15 6.97 12.59
C GLU A 57 8.75 5.78 13.35
N GLU A 58 8.38 4.53 13.01
CA GLU A 58 9.00 3.32 13.56
C GLU A 58 10.52 3.27 13.32
N ARG A 59 11.01 3.86 12.23
CA ARG A 59 12.43 3.86 11.87
C ARG A 59 13.19 5.05 12.47
N ASP A 60 12.58 6.22 12.59
CA ASP A 60 13.18 7.41 13.20
C ASP A 60 13.13 7.35 14.74
N ALA A 61 12.18 6.61 15.31
CA ALA A 61 12.11 6.35 16.75
C ALA A 61 13.13 5.30 17.23
N HIS A 62 13.95 4.73 16.33
CA HIS A 62 14.84 3.61 16.60
C HIS A 62 16.31 3.94 16.34
#